data_AF-A0A0Q7H7R4-F1
#
_entry.id   AF-A0A0Q7H7R4-F1
#
_cell.length_a   1.000
_cell.length_b   1.000
_cell.length_c   1.000
_cell.angle_alpha   90.00
_cell.angle_beta   90.00
_cell.angle_gamma   90.00
#
_symmetry.space_group_name_H-M   'P 1'
#
loop_
_entity.id
_entity.type
_entity.pdbx_description
1 polymer ?
#
loop_
_entity_poly.entity_id
_entity_poly.type
_entity_poly.pdbx_seq_one_letter_code
_entity_poly.pdbx_strand_id
1 'polypeptide(L)'
;MNLPTFDHDATRALIKEKADAPFSAFDIGDRAHRRQDRQLHAEAALLFCLAAERANAEHRANQSKPNQAMNYLVRAGIAFNRAAEIETAELLLRQAIAFDWAGQGLPNDKHMVEWAFFQLLLNARHDTGRFARLFDEAVSRCAEVDRDYTVIHPHQEELLEIAVGMGHRLIVERLAGKIADRRPAKKTTKELLARAKEFLAGPT
;
A
#
# COMPACT_ATOMS: atom_id res chain seq x y z
N MET A 1 17.28 -3.18 1.97
CA MET A 1 15.89 -3.47 2.37
C MET A 1 15.93 -3.81 3.84
N ASN A 2 15.18 -3.08 4.67
CA ASN A 2 15.21 -3.19 6.12
C ASN A 2 13.87 -3.75 6.59
N LEU A 3 13.81 -5.05 6.83
CA LEU A 3 12.64 -5.68 7.44
C LEU A 3 12.70 -5.53 8.96
N PRO A 4 11.55 -5.53 9.67
CA PRO A 4 11.54 -5.66 11.12
C PRO A 4 12.23 -6.96 11.54
N THR A 5 12.69 -7.02 12.79
CA THR A 5 13.12 -8.29 13.38
C THR A 5 11.90 -9.17 13.62
N PHE A 6 11.96 -10.43 13.19
CA PHE A 6 10.92 -11.43 13.45
C PHE A 6 11.53 -12.81 13.67
N ASP A 7 10.78 -13.69 14.33
CA ASP A 7 11.20 -15.08 14.55
C ASP A 7 10.98 -15.91 13.29
N HIS A 8 12.07 -16.24 12.60
CA HIS A 8 12.04 -17.05 11.38
C HIS A 8 11.49 -18.45 11.62
N ASP A 9 11.83 -19.10 12.73
CA ASP A 9 11.39 -20.47 13.02
C ASP A 9 9.89 -20.51 13.31
N ALA A 10 9.40 -19.60 14.13
CA ALA A 10 7.97 -19.46 14.37
C ALA A 10 7.21 -19.14 13.07
N THR A 11 7.75 -18.26 12.23
CA THR A 11 7.13 -17.88 10.95
C THR A 11 7.09 -19.05 9.97
N ARG A 12 8.17 -19.85 9.86
CA ARG A 12 8.19 -21.08 9.05
C ARG A 12 7.21 -22.13 9.56
N ALA A 13 7.02 -22.23 10.87
CA ALA A 13 6.06 -23.15 11.48
C ALA A 13 4.61 -22.85 11.05
N LEU A 14 4.25 -21.58 10.81
CA LEU A 14 2.92 -21.17 10.32
C LEU A 14 2.54 -21.82 8.98
N ILE A 15 3.54 -22.17 8.17
CA ILE A 15 3.37 -22.79 6.85
C ILE A 15 3.87 -24.24 6.79
N LYS A 16 4.31 -24.79 7.93
CA LYS A 16 4.86 -26.14 8.05
C LYS A 16 5.99 -26.39 7.04
N GLU A 17 6.84 -25.37 6.82
CA GLU A 17 8.01 -25.52 5.95
C GLU A 17 8.97 -26.56 6.56
N LYS A 18 9.51 -27.45 5.72
CA LYS A 18 10.51 -28.43 6.12
C LYS A 18 11.89 -27.98 5.64
N ALA A 19 12.93 -28.29 6.43
CA ALA A 19 14.30 -27.86 6.14
C ALA A 19 14.87 -28.41 4.81
N ASP A 20 14.46 -29.61 4.41
CA ASP A 20 14.91 -30.31 3.21
C ASP A 20 14.11 -29.94 1.94
N ALA A 21 12.97 -29.27 2.10
CA ALA A 21 12.10 -28.86 1.01
C ALA A 21 11.56 -27.44 1.27
N PRO A 22 12.44 -26.42 1.21
CA PRO A 22 12.05 -25.07 1.53
C PRO A 22 11.15 -24.48 0.41
N PHE A 23 10.12 -23.74 0.80
CA PHE A 23 9.17 -23.09 -0.10
C PHE A 23 9.81 -21.94 -0.86
N SER A 24 9.36 -21.70 -2.09
CA SER A 24 9.77 -20.50 -2.83
C SER A 24 9.16 -19.23 -2.23
N ALA A 25 9.69 -18.06 -2.58
CA ALA A 25 9.09 -16.78 -2.18
C ALA A 25 7.62 -16.67 -2.61
N PHE A 26 7.30 -17.19 -3.80
CA PHE A 26 5.93 -17.26 -4.32
C PHE A 26 5.02 -18.15 -3.47
N ASP A 27 5.48 -19.35 -3.10
CA ASP A 27 4.73 -20.27 -2.25
C ASP A 27 4.42 -19.69 -0.87
N ILE A 28 5.38 -18.96 -0.29
CA ILE A 28 5.22 -18.26 0.98
C ILE A 28 4.23 -17.11 0.82
N GLY A 29 4.35 -16.31 -0.25
CA GLY A 29 3.44 -15.21 -0.57
C GLY A 29 1.99 -15.66 -0.76
N ASP A 30 1.74 -16.77 -1.46
CA ASP A 30 0.40 -17.37 -1.60
C ASP A 30 -0.21 -17.75 -0.24
N ARG A 31 0.60 -18.32 0.65
CA ARG A 31 0.14 -18.65 2.01
C ARG A 31 -0.13 -17.39 2.84
N ALA A 32 0.70 -16.36 2.71
CA ALA A 32 0.47 -15.06 3.34
C ALA A 32 -0.86 -14.44 2.89
N HIS A 33 -1.18 -14.52 1.59
CA HIS A 33 -2.48 -14.12 1.05
C HIS A 33 -3.64 -14.87 1.71
N ARG A 34 -3.55 -16.20 1.80
CA ARG A 34 -4.57 -17.00 2.49
C ARG A 34 -4.75 -16.64 3.97
N ARG A 35 -3.69 -16.23 4.67
CA ARG A 35 -3.78 -15.70 6.05
C ARG A 35 -4.52 -14.37 6.07
N GLN A 36 -4.18 -13.48 5.15
CA GLN A 36 -4.81 -12.17 5.02
C GLN A 36 -6.32 -12.28 4.75
N ASP A 37 -6.74 -13.19 3.86
CA ASP A 37 -8.15 -13.42 3.53
C ASP A 37 -8.95 -13.94 4.73
N ARG A 38 -8.28 -14.61 5.67
CA ARG A 38 -8.83 -15.09 6.94
C ARG A 38 -8.70 -14.08 8.08
N GLN A 39 -8.32 -12.84 7.79
CA GLN A 39 -8.10 -11.76 8.76
C GLN A 39 -6.99 -12.05 9.79
N LEU A 40 -6.10 -13.01 9.51
CA LEU A 40 -4.92 -13.31 10.31
C LEU A 40 -3.77 -12.37 9.91
N HIS A 41 -3.95 -11.07 10.14
CA HIS A 41 -3.09 -10.02 9.59
C HIS A 41 -1.66 -10.04 10.13
N ALA A 42 -1.47 -10.31 11.43
CA ALA A 42 -0.14 -10.44 12.00
C ALA A 42 0.63 -11.62 11.38
N GLU A 43 0.01 -12.79 11.25
CA GLU A 43 0.61 -13.95 10.57
C GLU A 43 0.93 -13.65 9.11
N ALA A 44 0.02 -12.98 8.39
CA ALA A 44 0.23 -12.59 7.00
C ALA A 44 1.43 -11.65 6.85
N ALA A 45 1.58 -10.68 7.77
CA ALA A 45 2.69 -9.73 7.77
C ALA A 45 4.04 -10.44 7.91
N LEU A 46 4.15 -11.35 8.89
CA LEU A 46 5.36 -12.16 9.10
C LEU A 46 5.69 -13.01 7.88
N LEU A 47 4.68 -13.65 7.27
CA LEU A 47 4.90 -14.45 6.06
C LEU A 47 5.31 -13.59 4.86
N PHE A 48 4.79 -12.37 4.71
CA PHE A 48 5.27 -11.46 3.67
C PHE A 48 6.70 -10.97 3.92
N CYS A 49 7.11 -10.75 5.19
CA CYS A 49 8.52 -10.49 5.52
C CYS A 49 9.41 -11.66 5.10
N LEU A 50 9.03 -12.89 5.45
CA LEU A 50 9.77 -14.09 5.05
C LEU A 50 9.81 -14.25 3.52
N ALA A 51 8.70 -13.98 2.81
CA ALA A 51 8.65 -13.99 1.36
C ALA A 51 9.58 -12.93 0.73
N ALA A 52 9.68 -11.74 1.33
CA ALA A 52 10.57 -10.68 0.86
C ALA A 52 12.06 -11.07 1.01
N GLU A 53 12.45 -11.66 2.15
CA GLU A 53 13.80 -12.20 2.32
C GLU A 53 14.11 -13.30 1.32
N ARG A 54 13.14 -14.20 1.12
CA ARG A 54 13.30 -15.32 0.19
C ARG A 54 13.44 -14.82 -1.25
N ALA A 55 12.64 -13.84 -1.67
CA ALA A 55 12.74 -13.24 -3.01
C ALA A 55 14.10 -12.59 -3.25
N ASN A 56 14.66 -11.89 -2.25
CA ASN A 56 16.02 -11.35 -2.32
C ASN A 56 17.08 -12.45 -2.46
N ALA A 57 16.95 -13.55 -1.71
CA ALA A 57 17.88 -14.67 -1.79
C ALA A 57 17.81 -15.37 -3.16
N GLU A 58 16.59 -15.64 -3.64
CA GLU A 58 16.33 -16.25 -4.95
C GLU A 58 16.88 -15.40 -6.09
N HIS A 59 16.66 -14.08 -6.06
CA HIS A 59 17.20 -13.17 -7.07
C HIS A 59 18.74 -13.13 -7.04
N ARG A 60 19.36 -13.12 -5.85
CA ARG A 60 20.83 -13.19 -5.74
C ARG A 60 21.38 -14.47 -6.35
N ALA A 61 20.67 -15.59 -6.23
CA ALA A 61 21.05 -16.86 -6.83
C ALA A 61 20.76 -16.92 -8.35
N ASN A 62 19.70 -16.24 -8.81
CA ASN A 62 19.30 -16.21 -10.21
C ASN A 62 18.70 -14.83 -10.59
N GLN A 63 19.52 -14.03 -11.28
CA GLN A 63 19.15 -12.67 -11.69
C GLN A 63 18.37 -12.60 -13.01
N SER A 64 17.97 -13.75 -13.59
CA SER A 64 17.18 -13.78 -14.84
C SER A 64 15.78 -13.18 -14.72
N LYS A 65 15.28 -12.98 -13.49
CA LYS A 65 13.98 -12.38 -13.20
C LYS A 65 14.12 -11.19 -12.24
N PRO A 66 13.23 -10.19 -12.34
CA PRO A 66 13.20 -9.07 -11.40
C PRO A 66 13.00 -9.53 -9.96
N ASN A 67 13.59 -8.77 -9.03
CA ASN A 67 13.50 -9.05 -7.61
C ASN A 67 12.15 -8.65 -7.03
N GLN A 68 11.33 -9.63 -6.64
CA GLN A 68 9.98 -9.42 -6.12
C GLN A 68 9.94 -9.01 -4.63
N ALA A 69 11.09 -8.86 -3.97
CA ALA A 69 11.14 -8.55 -2.54
C ALA A 69 10.38 -7.28 -2.15
N MET A 70 10.46 -6.22 -2.97
CA MET A 70 9.76 -4.97 -2.68
C MET A 70 8.23 -5.10 -2.78
N ASN A 71 7.73 -5.93 -3.70
CA ASN A 71 6.30 -6.26 -3.77
C ASN A 71 5.83 -6.91 -2.46
N TYR A 72 6.58 -7.87 -1.93
CA TYR A 72 6.25 -8.50 -0.65
C TYR A 72 6.43 -7.55 0.54
N LEU A 73 7.40 -6.64 0.51
CA LEU A 73 7.58 -5.62 1.54
C LEU A 73 6.38 -4.69 1.64
N VAL A 74 5.82 -4.22 0.52
CA VAL A 74 4.58 -3.42 0.51
C VAL A 74 3.42 -4.20 1.11
N ARG A 75 3.28 -5.48 0.75
CA ARG A 75 2.23 -6.36 1.31
C ARG A 75 2.40 -6.59 2.80
N ALA A 76 3.65 -6.73 3.29
CA ALA A 76 3.94 -6.80 4.72
C ALA A 76 3.52 -5.49 5.43
N GLY A 77 3.87 -4.33 4.87
CA GLY A 77 3.44 -3.02 5.40
C GLY A 77 1.92 -2.89 5.50
N ILE A 78 1.18 -3.28 4.45
CA ILE A 78 -0.29 -3.31 4.46
C ILE A 78 -0.81 -4.24 5.56
N ALA A 79 -0.24 -5.44 5.68
CA ALA A 79 -0.67 -6.43 6.65
C ALA A 79 -0.38 -5.99 8.11
N PHE A 80 0.76 -5.36 8.38
CA PHE A 80 1.06 -4.76 9.68
C PHE A 80 0.09 -3.63 10.02
N ASN A 81 -0.23 -2.75 9.06
CA ASN A 81 -1.24 -1.71 9.26
C ASN A 81 -2.59 -2.31 9.68
N ARG A 82 -3.02 -3.39 9.03
CA ARG A 82 -4.26 -4.11 9.37
C ARG A 82 -4.18 -4.87 10.69
N ALA A 83 -2.98 -5.19 11.15
CA ALA A 83 -2.72 -5.76 12.47
C ALA A 83 -2.57 -4.68 13.58
N ALA A 84 -2.80 -3.39 13.25
CA ALA A 84 -2.60 -2.24 14.13
C ALA A 84 -1.13 -1.98 14.55
N GLU A 85 -0.17 -2.55 13.83
CA GLU A 85 1.28 -2.35 14.02
C GLU A 85 1.76 -1.16 13.17
N ILE A 86 1.23 0.03 13.47
CA ILE A 86 1.33 1.22 12.61
C ILE A 86 2.78 1.70 12.41
N GLU A 87 3.59 1.70 13.47
CA GLU A 87 5.00 2.15 13.39
C GLU A 87 5.84 1.23 12.50
N THR A 88 5.68 -0.08 12.67
CA THR A 88 6.33 -1.10 11.84
C THR A 88 5.88 -0.99 10.38
N ALA A 89 4.58 -0.83 10.15
CA ALA A 89 4.03 -0.65 8.82
C ALA A 89 4.60 0.60 8.15
N GLU A 90 4.64 1.74 8.85
CA GLU A 90 5.15 3.00 8.32
C GLU A 90 6.61 2.88 7.86
N LEU A 91 7.48 2.23 8.64
CA LEU A 91 8.87 1.98 8.26
C LEU A 91 8.99 1.24 6.93
N LEU A 92 8.15 0.23 6.70
CA LEU A 92 8.15 -0.54 5.46
C LEU A 92 7.58 0.28 4.29
N LEU A 93 6.44 0.93 4.49
CA LEU A 93 5.77 1.70 3.44
C LEU A 93 6.62 2.90 3.00
N ARG A 94 7.37 3.54 3.90
CA ARG A 94 8.35 4.60 3.58
C ARG A 94 9.50 4.09 2.71
N GLN A 95 9.98 2.87 2.93
CA GLN A 95 10.98 2.26 2.05
C GLN A 95 10.42 2.03 0.64
N ALA A 96 9.16 1.59 0.54
CA ALA A 96 8.54 1.31 -0.74
C ALA A 96 8.31 2.56 -1.61
N ILE A 97 7.91 3.69 -1.03
CA ILE A 97 7.70 4.94 -1.79
C ILE A 97 9.02 5.58 -2.26
N ALA A 98 10.13 5.30 -1.56
CA ALA A 98 11.47 5.75 -1.92
C ALA A 98 12.19 4.81 -2.90
N PHE A 99 11.64 3.62 -3.18
CA PHE A 99 12.27 2.63 -4.03
C PHE A 99 12.20 2.99 -5.52
N ASP A 100 13.27 2.73 -6.26
CA ASP A 100 13.31 2.90 -7.72
C ASP A 100 12.68 1.70 -8.43
N TRP A 101 11.35 1.65 -8.48
CA TRP A 101 10.61 0.53 -9.07
C TRP A 101 10.98 0.28 -10.53
N ALA A 102 11.12 1.32 -11.33
CA ALA A 102 11.42 1.19 -12.76
C ALA A 102 12.86 0.73 -12.97
N GLY A 103 13.85 1.39 -12.34
CA GLY A 103 15.25 1.03 -12.48
C GLY A 103 15.60 -0.34 -11.89
N GLN A 104 14.78 -0.86 -10.98
CA GLN A 104 14.93 -2.20 -10.39
C GLN A 104 14.14 -3.29 -11.14
N GLY A 105 13.67 -3.00 -12.36
CA GLY A 105 13.05 -3.99 -13.25
C GLY A 105 11.60 -4.34 -12.90
N LEU A 106 10.90 -3.47 -12.15
CA LEU A 106 9.49 -3.63 -11.79
C LEU A 106 8.58 -2.53 -12.40
N PRO A 107 8.68 -2.20 -13.71
CA PRO A 107 7.91 -1.11 -14.29
C PRO A 107 6.40 -1.37 -14.30
N ASN A 108 5.97 -2.63 -14.21
CA ASN A 108 4.55 -3.01 -14.18
C ASN A 108 3.96 -2.96 -12.75
N ASP A 109 4.82 -2.93 -11.73
CA ASP A 109 4.39 -2.97 -10.33
C ASP A 109 4.36 -1.58 -9.67
N LYS A 110 4.54 -0.51 -10.46
CA LYS A 110 4.48 0.89 -9.99
C LYS A 110 3.19 1.23 -9.22
N HIS A 111 2.10 0.48 -9.45
CA HIS A 111 0.87 0.60 -8.68
C HIS A 111 1.05 0.36 -7.17
N MET A 112 2.09 -0.38 -6.76
CA MET A 112 2.43 -0.59 -5.35
C MET A 112 2.88 0.68 -4.64
N VAL A 113 3.44 1.67 -5.36
CA VAL A 113 3.72 3.00 -4.80
C VAL A 113 2.44 3.66 -4.31
N GLU A 114 1.38 3.60 -5.12
CA GLU A 114 0.06 4.13 -4.76
C GLU A 114 -0.55 3.38 -3.56
N TRP A 115 -0.42 2.05 -3.51
CA TRP A 115 -0.84 1.26 -2.34
C TRP A 115 -0.09 1.68 -1.08
N ALA A 116 1.22 1.91 -1.17
CA ALA A 116 2.03 2.33 -0.04
C ALA A 116 1.62 3.72 0.46
N PHE A 117 1.47 4.70 -0.43
CA PHE A 117 0.98 6.03 -0.07
C PHE A 117 -0.42 6.01 0.52
N PHE A 118 -1.33 5.23 -0.06
CA PHE A 118 -2.68 5.10 0.46
C PHE A 118 -2.66 4.64 1.92
N GLN A 119 -1.88 3.62 2.26
CA GLN A 119 -1.74 3.16 3.65
C GLN A 119 -1.14 4.23 4.58
N LEU A 120 -0.12 4.98 4.13
CA LEU A 120 0.45 6.08 4.90
C LEU A 120 -0.56 7.21 5.14
N LEU A 121 -1.40 7.52 4.16
CA LEU A 121 -2.47 8.51 4.29
C LEU A 121 -3.57 8.06 5.26
N LEU A 122 -3.92 6.77 5.27
CA LEU A 122 -4.83 6.22 6.29
C LEU A 122 -4.25 6.41 7.71
N ASN A 123 -2.94 6.21 7.88
CA ASN A 123 -2.27 6.41 9.17
C ASN A 123 -2.27 7.89 9.59
N ALA A 124 -2.35 8.82 8.62
CA ALA A 124 -2.41 10.26 8.86
C ALA A 124 -3.85 10.82 8.95
N ARG A 125 -4.89 9.98 8.96
CA ARG A 125 -6.31 10.40 8.88
C ARG A 125 -6.82 11.29 10.04
N HIS A 126 -6.01 11.51 11.06
CA HIS A 126 -6.32 12.38 12.20
C HIS A 126 -5.33 13.56 12.34
N ASP A 127 -4.42 13.73 11.38
CA ASP A 127 -3.45 14.81 11.34
C ASP A 127 -3.50 15.48 9.96
N THR A 128 -4.29 16.56 9.86
CA THR A 128 -4.52 17.29 8.60
C THR A 128 -3.22 17.77 7.97
N GLY A 129 -2.26 18.26 8.77
CA GLY A 129 -1.00 18.79 8.25
C GLY A 129 -0.12 17.69 7.68
N ARG A 130 -0.03 16.55 8.35
CA ARG A 130 0.70 15.38 7.85
C ARG A 130 0.02 14.76 6.64
N PHE A 131 -1.31 14.66 6.65
CA PHE A 131 -2.09 14.13 5.53
C PHE A 131 -1.86 14.95 4.26
N ALA A 132 -1.93 16.28 4.34
CA ALA A 132 -1.69 17.18 3.21
C ALA A 132 -0.29 16.98 2.60
N ARG A 133 0.75 17.00 3.44
CA ARG A 133 2.14 16.79 2.99
C ARG A 133 2.34 15.42 2.33
N LEU A 134 1.78 14.36 2.92
CA LEU A 134 1.84 13.01 2.35
C LEU A 134 1.10 12.91 1.02
N PHE A 135 -0.01 13.63 0.87
CA PHE A 135 -0.79 13.62 -0.35
C PHE A 135 -0.02 14.31 -1.49
N ASP A 136 0.60 15.46 -1.22
CA ASP A 136 1.46 16.15 -2.18
C ASP A 136 2.69 15.30 -2.56
N GLU A 137 3.31 14.66 -1.57
CA GLU A 137 4.40 13.69 -1.77
C GLU A 137 3.95 12.54 -2.70
N ALA A 138 2.75 11.99 -2.47
CA ALA A 138 2.18 10.93 -3.29
C ALA A 138 1.96 11.36 -4.75
N VAL A 139 1.42 12.57 -4.97
CA VAL A 139 1.24 13.13 -6.31
C VAL A 139 2.58 13.27 -7.03
N SER A 140 3.59 13.84 -6.36
CA SER A 140 4.91 14.02 -6.95
C SER A 140 5.59 12.70 -7.26
N ARG A 141 5.65 11.77 -6.30
CA ARG A 141 6.36 10.48 -6.46
C ARG A 141 5.69 9.57 -7.47
N CYS A 142 4.36 9.57 -7.56
CA CYS A 142 3.68 8.81 -8.60
C CYS A 142 3.90 9.40 -10.00
N ALA A 143 3.96 10.74 -10.14
CA ALA A 143 4.26 11.38 -11.42
C ALA A 143 5.64 10.99 -11.95
N GLU A 144 6.66 10.87 -11.08
CA GLU A 144 8.00 10.41 -11.47
C GLU A 144 8.02 8.99 -12.08
N VAL A 145 7.06 8.15 -11.69
CA VAL A 145 6.90 6.80 -12.26
C VAL A 145 5.83 6.75 -13.35
N ASP A 146 5.43 7.88 -13.92
CA ASP A 146 4.40 8.00 -14.97
C ASP A 146 3.04 7.47 -14.51
N ARG A 147 2.60 7.90 -13.32
CA ARG A 147 1.30 7.54 -12.73
C ARG A 147 0.61 8.76 -12.12
N ASP A 148 -0.63 9.00 -12.53
CA ASP A 148 -1.43 10.13 -12.04
C ASP A 148 -2.17 9.81 -10.72
N TYR A 149 -1.49 9.99 -9.59
CA TYR A 149 -2.08 9.73 -8.27
C TYR A 149 -3.30 10.61 -7.99
N THR A 150 -4.39 10.06 -7.46
CA THR A 150 -4.74 8.66 -7.21
C THR A 150 -5.39 8.02 -8.45
N VAL A 151 -5.15 6.73 -8.76
CA VAL A 151 -5.79 6.00 -9.87
C VAL A 151 -6.76 4.91 -9.37
N ILE A 152 -6.46 4.25 -8.26
CA ILE A 152 -7.22 3.11 -7.73
C ILE A 152 -8.57 3.60 -7.18
N HIS A 153 -9.66 3.02 -7.70
CA HIS A 153 -11.00 3.56 -7.46
C HIS A 153 -11.41 3.65 -6.00
N PRO A 154 -11.29 2.58 -5.19
CA PRO A 154 -11.59 2.63 -3.76
C PRO A 154 -10.72 3.63 -2.99
N HIS A 155 -9.44 3.81 -3.36
CA HIS A 155 -8.56 4.75 -2.68
C HIS A 155 -9.06 6.19 -2.85
N GLN A 156 -9.55 6.55 -4.05
CA GLN A 156 -10.10 7.88 -4.26
C GLN A 156 -11.31 8.16 -3.37
N GLU A 157 -12.22 7.19 -3.27
CA GLU A 157 -13.46 7.34 -2.50
C GLU A 157 -13.16 7.50 -1.01
N GLU A 158 -12.28 6.66 -0.46
CA GLU A 158 -11.90 6.72 0.95
C GLU A 158 -11.08 7.98 1.29
N LEU A 159 -10.13 8.36 0.43
CA LEU A 159 -9.35 9.59 0.64
C LEU A 159 -10.21 10.86 0.49
N LEU A 160 -11.24 10.83 -0.36
CA LEU A 160 -12.18 11.96 -0.48
C LEU A 160 -13.00 12.10 0.79
N GLU A 161 -13.49 11.01 1.37
CA GLU A 161 -14.19 11.02 2.67
C GLU A 161 -13.31 11.67 3.75
N ILE A 162 -12.06 11.21 3.86
CA ILE A 162 -11.11 11.72 4.86
C ILE A 162 -10.84 13.21 4.62
N ALA A 163 -10.58 13.62 3.38
CA ALA A 163 -10.28 15.01 3.04
C ALA A 163 -11.46 15.96 3.31
N VAL A 164 -12.71 15.51 3.05
CA VAL A 164 -13.92 16.26 3.43
C VAL A 164 -14.01 16.40 4.94
N GLY A 165 -13.81 15.31 5.69
CA GLY A 165 -13.83 15.33 7.16
C GLY A 165 -12.76 16.22 7.78
N MET A 166 -11.61 16.37 7.12
CA MET A 166 -10.53 17.26 7.53
C MET A 166 -10.71 18.72 7.11
N GLY A 167 -11.66 19.02 6.22
CA GLY A 167 -11.82 20.33 5.61
C GLY A 167 -10.71 20.72 4.62
N HIS A 168 -9.98 19.76 4.04
CA HIS A 168 -8.84 20.06 3.16
C HIS A 168 -9.27 20.33 1.71
N ARG A 169 -9.68 21.58 1.45
CA ARG A 169 -10.37 21.99 0.22
C ARG A 169 -9.70 21.61 -1.09
N LEU A 170 -8.39 21.84 -1.23
CA LEU A 170 -7.66 21.53 -2.48
C LEU A 170 -7.63 20.02 -2.81
N ILE A 171 -7.56 19.17 -1.78
CA ILE A 171 -7.55 17.71 -1.98
C ILE A 171 -8.95 17.24 -2.33
N VAL A 172 -9.99 17.79 -1.67
CA VAL A 172 -11.39 17.52 -1.99
C VAL A 172 -11.68 17.85 -3.45
N GLU A 173 -11.27 19.03 -3.93
CA GLU A 173 -11.46 19.46 -5.31
C GLU A 173 -10.81 18.48 -6.31
N ARG A 174 -9.54 18.13 -6.09
CA ARG A 174 -8.81 17.20 -6.96
C ARG A 174 -9.46 15.82 -7.02
N LEU A 175 -9.80 15.24 -5.86
CA LEU A 175 -10.38 13.91 -5.78
C LEU A 175 -11.81 13.88 -6.33
N ALA A 176 -12.62 14.89 -6.02
CA ALA A 176 -13.98 14.99 -6.55
C ALA A 176 -13.99 15.10 -8.08
N GLY A 177 -13.06 15.88 -8.67
CA GLY A 177 -12.87 15.95 -10.12
C GLY A 177 -12.57 14.57 -10.73
N LYS A 178 -11.56 13.88 -10.19
CA LYS A 178 -11.18 12.53 -10.66
C LYS A 178 -12.32 11.50 -10.54
N ILE A 179 -13.14 11.58 -9.50
CA ILE A 179 -14.25 10.65 -9.31
C ILE A 179 -15.43 11.01 -10.24
N ALA A 180 -15.68 12.30 -10.49
CA ALA A 180 -16.78 12.76 -11.34
C ALA A 180 -16.65 12.30 -12.80
N ASP A 181 -15.42 12.14 -13.30
CA ASP A 181 -15.15 11.68 -14.67
C ASP A 181 -15.44 10.19 -14.88
N ARG A 182 -15.74 9.44 -13.81
CA ARG A 182 -16.01 7.99 -13.86
C ARG A 182 -17.45 7.69 -14.28
N ARG A 183 -17.61 6.78 -15.25
CA ARG A 183 -18.92 6.18 -15.59
C ARG A 183 -18.85 4.65 -15.53
N PRO A 184 -19.87 3.96 -14.99
CA PRO A 184 -20.98 4.42 -14.14
C PRO A 184 -20.60 4.49 -12.65
N ALA A 185 -21.05 5.54 -11.95
CA ALA A 185 -20.84 5.69 -10.50
C ALA A 185 -21.95 4.98 -9.69
N LYS A 186 -21.56 4.24 -8.65
CA LYS A 186 -22.48 3.63 -7.67
C LYS A 186 -23.21 4.71 -6.86
N LYS A 187 -24.35 4.36 -6.24
CA LYS A 187 -25.14 5.30 -5.42
C LYS A 187 -24.29 5.96 -4.33
N THR A 188 -23.50 5.18 -3.60
CA THR A 188 -22.60 5.66 -2.55
C THR A 188 -21.57 6.67 -3.07
N THR A 189 -20.98 6.41 -4.24
CA THR A 189 -20.05 7.35 -4.89
C THR A 189 -20.74 8.66 -5.26
N LYS A 190 -22.00 8.63 -5.70
CA LYS A 190 -22.79 9.84 -6.01
C LYS A 190 -23.08 10.67 -4.76
N GLU A 191 -23.43 10.02 -3.65
CA GLU A 191 -23.67 10.69 -2.36
C GLU A 191 -22.39 11.33 -1.81
N LEU A 192 -21.26 10.63 -1.91
CA LEU A 192 -19.94 11.17 -1.58
C LEU A 192 -19.61 12.41 -2.41
N LEU A 193 -19.83 12.37 -3.74
CA LEU A 193 -19.64 13.51 -4.62
C LEU A 193 -20.59 14.68 -4.29
N ALA A 194 -21.83 14.41 -3.89
CA ALA A 194 -22.78 15.45 -3.50
C ALA A 194 -22.28 16.20 -2.26
N ARG A 195 -21.86 15.48 -1.21
CA ARG A 195 -21.27 16.10 0.00
C ARG A 195 -19.98 16.88 -0.32
N ALA A 196 -19.13 16.35 -1.19
CA ALA A 196 -17.93 17.07 -1.63
C ALA A 196 -18.30 18.38 -2.35
N LYS A 197 -19.33 18.39 -3.19
CA LYS A 197 -19.83 19.61 -3.86
C LYS A 197 -20.40 20.62 -2.87
N GLU A 198 -21.19 20.16 -1.90
CA GLU A 198 -21.73 21.03 -0.83
C GLU A 198 -20.60 21.67 -0.02
N PHE A 199 -19.60 20.86 0.36
CA PHE A 199 -18.40 21.34 1.04
C PHE A 199 -17.65 22.39 0.19
N LEU A 200 -17.47 22.15 -1.11
CA LEU A 200 -16.82 23.09 -2.02
C LEU A 200 -17.68 24.34 -2.31
N ALA A 201 -19.00 24.30 -2.14
CA ALA A 201 -19.86 25.48 -2.28
C ALA A 201 -19.85 26.39 -1.03
N GLY A 202 -19.43 25.85 0.13
CA GLY A 202 -19.35 26.60 1.38
C GLY A 202 -18.26 27.69 1.38
N PRO A 203 -18.42 28.75 2.20
CA PRO A 203 -17.43 29.81 2.35
C PRO A 203 -16.11 29.30 2.93
N THR A 204 -15.00 29.88 2.48
CA THR A 204 -13.61 29.61 2.92
C THR A 204 -13.26 30.31 4.23
#